data_AF-A0AAP0C7Z7-F1
#
_entry.id   AF-A0AAP0C7Z7-F1
#
_cell.length_a   1.000
_cell.length_b   1.000
_cell.length_c   1.000
_cell.angle_alpha   90.00
_cell.angle_beta   90.00
_cell.angle_gamma   90.00
#
_symmetry.space_group_name_H-M   'P 1'
#
loop_
_entity.id
_entity.type
_entity.pdbx_description
1 polymer ?
#
loop_
_entity_poly.entity_id
_entity_poly.type
_entity_poly.pdbx_seq_one_letter_code
_entity_poly.pdbx_strand_id
1 'polypeptide(L)'
;KGSQVEVSSDEDGFAGAWYVATVIHSPPFISSSPNHRTRNNLVYVEYYNLLAEDGSSRRLREYANISYVRPSPPLPDPNPTDFQLNDFVDAFHRDGWWTGVITNVIDSSNFVVTFDNPPEQIQFNCSDLRIHRKWDGGRWFQPQKQGTAGLMFTVGKKVEVSIERESLSDCWLPATILKNSDNNTFLVEYQQPGTGDEVVLHKVTVDYFHIRPSPPHLKDLESTKTLFF
;
A
#
# COMPACT_ATOMS: atom_id res chain seq x y z
N LYS A 1 8.63 19.12 21.00
CA LYS A 1 9.56 18.14 21.63
C LYS A 1 8.76 17.22 22.53
N GLY A 2 9.08 15.93 22.52
CA GLY A 2 8.37 14.91 23.32
C GLY A 2 7.04 14.49 22.71
N SER A 3 6.62 15.13 21.62
CA SER A 3 5.46 14.76 20.83
C SER A 3 5.77 13.48 20.05
N GLN A 4 4.87 12.51 20.15
CA GLN A 4 4.88 11.33 19.30
C GLN A 4 4.31 11.71 17.92
N VAL A 5 4.97 11.23 16.88
CA VAL A 5 4.66 11.47 15.48
C VAL A 5 4.80 10.17 14.70
N GLU A 6 4.27 10.16 13.48
CA GLU A 6 4.57 9.13 12.49
C GLU A 6 5.31 9.77 11.32
N VAL A 7 6.33 9.08 10.84
CA VAL A 7 7.21 9.53 9.76
C VAL A 7 7.14 8.53 8.61
N SER A 8 6.97 9.05 7.40
CA SER A 8 7.02 8.28 6.15
C SER A 8 8.31 8.60 5.39
N SER A 9 8.64 7.78 4.41
CA SER A 9 9.67 8.08 3.41
C SER A 9 9.09 7.88 2.01
N ASP A 10 9.64 8.59 1.02
CA ASP A 10 9.42 8.36 -0.41
C ASP A 10 10.52 7.51 -1.05
N GLU A 11 11.50 7.07 -0.26
CA GLU A 11 12.55 6.15 -0.71
C GLU A 11 11.95 4.80 -1.16
N ASP A 12 12.53 4.26 -2.24
CA ASP A 12 12.11 2.98 -2.80
C ASP A 12 12.16 1.87 -1.74
N GLY A 13 11.04 1.17 -1.55
CA GLY A 13 10.88 0.13 -0.54
C GLY A 13 10.36 0.60 0.81
N PHE A 14 10.25 1.91 1.05
CA PHE A 14 9.65 2.49 2.26
C PHE A 14 8.40 3.33 1.97
N ALA A 15 8.09 3.57 0.70
CA ALA A 15 6.92 4.30 0.27
C ALA A 15 5.62 3.62 0.75
N GLY A 16 4.81 4.37 1.51
CA GLY A 16 3.53 3.89 2.05
C GLY A 16 3.58 3.33 3.48
N ALA A 17 4.76 3.29 4.09
CA ALA A 17 4.93 2.91 5.50
C ALA A 17 5.02 4.13 6.42
N TRP A 18 4.41 4.02 7.61
CA TRP A 18 4.47 5.03 8.66
C TRP A 18 5.16 4.48 9.90
N TYR A 19 6.28 5.09 10.27
CA TYR A 19 7.10 4.68 11.41
C TYR A 19 6.88 5.60 12.60
N VAL A 20 6.61 4.99 13.76
CA VAL A 20 6.40 5.73 15.00
C VAL A 20 7.71 6.34 15.48
N ALA A 21 7.70 7.63 15.77
CA ALA A 21 8.87 8.36 16.25
C ALA A 21 8.50 9.42 17.30
N THR A 22 9.52 9.95 17.98
CA THR A 22 9.38 11.06 18.93
C THR A 22 10.23 12.24 18.48
N VAL A 23 9.66 13.45 18.51
CA VAL A 23 10.41 14.68 18.21
C VAL A 23 11.37 15.01 19.35
N ILE A 24 12.68 14.98 19.07
CA ILE A 24 13.75 15.23 20.05
C ILE A 24 14.52 16.53 19.73
N HIS A 25 15.43 16.93 20.62
CA HIS A 25 16.31 18.07 20.33
C HIS A 25 17.33 17.69 19.28
N SER A 26 17.48 18.55 18.28
CA SER A 26 18.59 18.45 17.32
C SER A 26 19.92 18.60 18.06
N PRO A 27 20.93 17.78 17.72
CA PRO A 27 22.28 17.98 18.22
C PRO A 27 22.84 19.34 17.73
N PRO A 28 23.72 19.99 18.51
CA PRO A 28 24.39 21.19 18.08
C PRO A 28 25.22 20.89 16.82
N PHE A 29 24.94 21.61 15.74
CA PHE A 29 25.54 21.33 14.44
C PHE A 29 27.03 21.68 14.41
N ILE A 30 27.84 20.73 13.96
CA ILE A 30 29.21 21.00 13.49
C ILE A 30 29.07 21.60 12.08
N SER A 31 29.73 22.74 11.88
CA SER A 31 29.55 23.70 10.79
C SER A 31 29.89 23.17 9.39
N SER A 32 29.04 22.33 8.80
CA SER A 32 29.22 21.83 7.42
C SER A 32 27.89 21.46 6.74
N SER A 33 26.83 22.28 6.84
CA SER A 33 25.52 21.91 6.27
C SER A 33 24.57 23.10 6.03
N PRO A 34 23.50 22.93 5.21
CA PRO A 34 23.10 23.82 4.13
C PRO A 34 22.40 25.12 4.57
N ASN A 35 22.19 26.04 3.62
CA ASN A 35 21.49 27.33 3.79
C ASN A 35 20.30 27.28 4.75
N HIS A 36 20.17 28.29 5.62
CA HIS A 36 19.14 28.42 6.67
C HIS A 36 17.70 28.09 6.26
N ARG A 37 17.32 28.25 4.98
CA ARG A 37 15.97 27.94 4.47
C ARG A 37 15.64 26.44 4.47
N THR A 38 16.61 25.56 4.18
CA THR A 38 16.35 24.11 4.17
C THR A 38 16.18 23.54 5.58
N ARG A 39 16.75 24.20 6.59
CA ARG A 39 16.62 23.82 8.01
C ARG A 39 15.21 23.99 8.58
N ASN A 40 14.44 24.98 8.10
CA ASN A 40 13.11 25.26 8.66
C ASN A 40 12.08 24.17 8.34
N ASN A 41 12.37 23.29 7.38
CA ASN A 41 11.48 22.22 6.94
C ASN A 41 11.87 20.84 7.49
N LEU A 42 12.86 20.77 8.38
CA LEU A 42 13.34 19.52 8.96
C LEU A 42 13.03 19.45 10.45
N VAL A 43 12.70 18.26 10.92
CA VAL A 43 12.52 17.95 12.34
C VAL A 43 13.42 16.78 12.73
N TYR A 44 14.05 16.86 13.89
CA TYR A 44 14.91 15.78 14.39
C TYR A 44 14.08 14.80 15.22
N VAL A 45 14.08 13.54 14.82
CA VAL A 45 13.23 12.49 15.39
C VAL A 45 14.05 11.29 15.87
N GLU A 46 13.52 10.56 16.83
CA GLU A 46 14.00 9.24 17.25
C GLU A 46 12.90 8.21 17.02
N TYR A 47 13.18 7.19 16.23
CA TYR A 47 12.22 6.13 15.90
C TYR A 47 12.01 5.17 17.07
N TYR A 48 10.81 4.63 17.20
CA TYR A 48 10.46 3.74 18.31
C TYR A 48 10.95 2.30 18.07
N ASN A 49 10.77 1.78 16.85
CA ASN A 49 11.10 0.40 16.47
C ASN A 49 12.34 0.27 15.56
N LEU A 50 12.78 1.34 14.90
CA LEU A 50 13.95 1.28 14.01
C LEU A 50 15.25 1.46 14.81
N LEU A 51 16.25 0.63 14.52
CA LEU A 51 17.57 0.68 15.14
C LEU A 51 18.59 1.35 14.20
N ALA A 52 19.65 1.89 14.79
CA ALA A 52 20.78 2.42 14.03
C ALA A 52 21.59 1.29 13.36
N GLU A 53 22.15 1.56 12.18
CA GLU A 53 22.91 0.58 11.40
C GLU A 53 24.30 0.26 11.96
N ASP A 54 24.74 0.96 13.00
CA ASP A 54 26.06 0.77 13.63
C ASP A 54 26.18 -0.51 14.47
N GLY A 55 25.21 -1.41 14.36
CA GLY A 55 25.10 -2.63 15.15
C GLY A 55 24.80 -2.39 16.62
N SER A 56 24.55 -1.14 17.04
CA SER A 56 24.14 -0.83 18.40
C SER A 56 22.64 -1.08 18.59
N SER A 57 22.23 -1.37 19.82
CA SER A 57 20.80 -1.44 20.18
C SER A 57 20.14 -0.06 20.32
N ARG A 58 20.77 1.00 19.78
CA ARG A 58 20.21 2.36 19.85
C ARG A 58 19.17 2.53 18.75
N ARG A 59 18.14 3.30 19.08
CA ARG A 59 17.12 3.73 18.13
C ARG A 59 17.69 4.64 17.06
N LEU A 60 17.21 4.49 15.83
CA LEU A 60 17.57 5.34 14.71
C LEU A 60 17.11 6.78 14.99
N ARG A 61 17.96 7.74 14.64
CA ARG A 61 17.69 9.18 14.76
C ARG A 61 18.11 9.90 13.50
N GLU A 62 17.24 10.74 12.97
CA GLU A 62 17.53 11.49 11.74
C GLU A 62 16.73 12.79 11.65
N TYR A 63 17.08 13.60 10.65
CA TYR A 63 16.29 14.75 10.25
C TYR A 63 15.25 14.32 9.21
N ALA A 64 13.98 14.33 9.60
CA ALA A 64 12.87 14.07 8.70
C ALA A 64 12.33 15.38 8.11
N ASN A 65 11.92 15.36 6.84
CA ASN A 65 11.21 16.47 6.23
C ASN A 65 9.80 16.56 6.80
N ILE A 66 9.37 17.75 7.23
CA ILE A 66 8.08 17.96 7.87
C ILE A 66 6.90 17.54 6.99
N SER A 67 7.06 17.55 5.65
CA SER A 67 6.05 17.08 4.70
C SER A 67 5.76 15.57 4.81
N TYR A 68 6.70 14.80 5.36
CA TYR A 68 6.55 13.36 5.61
C TYR A 68 6.29 13.04 7.09
N VAL A 69 5.98 14.05 7.90
CA VAL A 69 5.69 13.89 9.32
C VAL A 69 4.23 14.24 9.60
N ARG A 70 3.53 13.34 10.29
CA ARG A 70 2.18 13.59 10.80
C ARG A 70 2.12 13.32 12.32
N PRO A 71 1.14 13.88 13.04
CA PRO A 71 0.88 13.47 14.41
C PRO A 71 0.58 11.97 14.51
N SER A 72 0.54 11.40 15.71
CA SER A 72 -0.06 10.07 15.86
C SER A 72 -1.56 10.11 15.53
N PRO A 73 -2.10 9.08 14.85
CA PRO A 73 -3.53 8.98 14.61
C PRO A 73 -4.30 8.91 15.94
N PRO A 74 -5.58 9.34 15.95
CA PRO A 74 -6.41 9.21 17.14
C PRO A 74 -6.49 7.74 17.54
N LEU A 75 -6.53 7.50 18.85
CA LEU A 75 -6.65 6.16 19.40
C LEU A 75 -7.89 5.45 18.81
N PRO A 76 -7.83 4.13 18.60
CA PRO A 76 -8.99 3.36 18.20
C PRO A 76 -10.17 3.62 19.15
N ASP A 77 -11.39 3.58 18.62
CA ASP A 77 -12.57 3.63 19.46
C ASP A 77 -12.53 2.49 20.49
N PRO A 78 -13.03 2.69 21.72
CA PRO A 78 -13.00 1.67 22.77
C PRO A 78 -13.86 0.43 22.45
N ASN A 79 -14.70 0.50 21.41
CA ASN A 79 -15.41 -0.66 20.90
C ASN A 79 -14.49 -1.44 19.94
N PRO A 80 -14.53 -2.78 19.96
CA PRO A 80 -13.81 -3.57 18.97
C PRO A 80 -14.18 -3.07 17.57
N THR A 81 -13.16 -2.72 16.79
CA THR A 81 -13.36 -2.34 15.40
C THR A 81 -13.76 -3.59 14.65
N ASP A 82 -15.03 -3.66 14.23
CA ASP A 82 -15.50 -4.70 13.32
C ASP A 82 -14.96 -4.41 11.93
N PHE A 83 -13.74 -4.90 11.68
CA PHE A 83 -13.12 -4.86 10.36
C PHE A 83 -13.97 -5.64 9.36
N GLN A 84 -14.17 -5.05 8.19
CA GLN A 84 -14.97 -5.61 7.11
C GLN A 84 -14.16 -5.72 5.83
N LEU A 85 -14.65 -6.55 4.92
CA LEU A 85 -14.16 -6.60 3.55
C LEU A 85 -14.13 -5.19 2.95
N ASN A 86 -13.03 -4.87 2.27
CA ASN A 86 -12.73 -3.59 1.63
C ASN A 86 -12.43 -2.42 2.58
N ASP A 87 -12.23 -2.67 3.88
CA ASP A 87 -11.71 -1.63 4.77
C ASP A 87 -10.26 -1.30 4.43
N PHE A 88 -9.99 0.01 4.28
CA PHE A 88 -8.63 0.52 4.31
C PHE A 88 -8.12 0.42 5.74
N VAL A 89 -7.02 -0.31 5.89
CA VAL A 89 -6.35 -0.52 7.17
C VAL A 89 -4.89 -0.12 7.05
N ASP A 90 -4.30 0.29 8.16
CA ASP A 90 -2.85 0.21 8.32
C ASP A 90 -2.56 -1.10 9.06
N ALA A 91 -1.70 -1.94 8.48
CA ALA A 91 -1.24 -3.19 9.08
C ALA A 91 0.18 -3.00 9.64
N PHE A 92 0.41 -3.47 10.87
CA PHE A 92 1.71 -3.41 11.49
C PHE A 92 2.62 -4.52 10.95
N HIS A 93 3.61 -4.13 10.15
CA HIS A 93 4.54 -5.04 9.48
C HIS A 93 5.91 -4.37 9.35
N ARG A 94 7.01 -5.14 9.50
CA ARG A 94 8.39 -4.61 9.39
C ARG A 94 8.59 -3.30 10.15
N ASP A 95 8.19 -3.30 11.42
CA ASP A 95 8.36 -2.18 12.36
C ASP A 95 7.59 -0.89 12.05
N GLY A 96 6.76 -0.90 11.01
CA GLY A 96 5.95 0.24 10.55
C GLY A 96 4.49 -0.12 10.29
N TRP A 97 3.68 0.92 10.06
CA TRP A 97 2.27 0.82 9.69
C TRP A 97 2.12 0.96 8.18
N TRP A 98 1.71 -0.10 7.50
CA TRP A 98 1.59 -0.18 6.05
C TRP A 98 0.13 -0.08 5.64
N THR A 99 -0.18 0.87 4.77
CA THR A 99 -1.54 1.01 4.24
C THR A 99 -1.86 -0.14 3.29
N GLY A 100 -2.96 -0.83 3.55
CA GLY A 100 -3.48 -1.91 2.73
C GLY A 100 -5.00 -1.99 2.79
N VAL A 101 -5.56 -3.03 2.18
CA VAL A 101 -7.01 -3.25 2.14
C VAL A 101 -7.36 -4.67 2.54
N ILE A 102 -8.39 -4.83 3.37
CA ILE A 102 -8.91 -6.15 3.72
C ILE A 102 -9.59 -6.76 2.49
N THR A 103 -9.05 -7.87 2.00
CA THR A 103 -9.56 -8.60 0.83
C THR A 103 -10.15 -9.96 1.18
N ASN A 104 -9.95 -10.42 2.42
CA ASN A 104 -10.65 -11.58 2.95
C ASN A 104 -10.84 -11.48 4.47
N VAL A 105 -11.97 -11.98 4.97
CA VAL A 105 -12.28 -12.10 6.39
C VAL A 105 -12.30 -13.59 6.72
N ILE A 106 -11.31 -14.06 7.49
CA ILE A 106 -11.17 -15.49 7.82
C ILE A 106 -12.09 -15.82 9.00
N ASP A 107 -12.02 -15.00 10.05
CA ASP A 107 -12.85 -15.09 11.24
C ASP A 107 -12.95 -13.71 11.91
N SER A 108 -13.45 -13.63 13.14
CA SER A 108 -13.63 -12.36 13.87
C SER A 108 -12.33 -11.62 14.20
N SER A 109 -11.19 -12.31 14.15
CA SER A 109 -9.90 -11.81 14.61
C SER A 109 -8.82 -11.87 13.52
N ASN A 110 -9.03 -12.59 12.43
CA ASN A 110 -8.02 -12.80 11.39
C ASN A 110 -8.51 -12.33 10.01
N PHE A 111 -7.68 -11.55 9.34
CA PHE A 111 -8.00 -10.88 8.08
C PHE A 111 -6.85 -11.01 7.10
N VAL A 112 -7.14 -11.12 5.81
CA VAL A 112 -6.13 -11.00 4.74
C VAL A 112 -6.12 -9.57 4.25
N VAL A 113 -4.93 -8.95 4.28
CA VAL A 113 -4.68 -7.60 3.80
C VAL A 113 -3.85 -7.66 2.52
N THR A 114 -4.30 -6.97 1.49
CA THR A 114 -3.56 -6.76 0.24
C THR A 114 -2.88 -5.40 0.26
N PHE A 115 -1.59 -5.37 -0.07
CA PHE A 115 -0.79 -4.16 -0.25
C PHE A 115 -0.61 -3.86 -1.74
N ASP A 116 -0.49 -2.58 -2.09
CA ASP A 116 -0.32 -2.15 -3.49
C ASP A 116 1.15 -2.16 -3.95
N ASN A 117 2.10 -1.93 -3.04
CA ASN A 117 3.50 -1.75 -3.38
C ASN A 117 4.46 -2.29 -2.29
N PRO A 118 5.07 -3.47 -2.49
CA PRO A 118 4.80 -4.42 -3.58
C PRO A 118 3.40 -5.05 -3.45
N PRO A 119 2.82 -5.57 -4.56
CA PRO A 119 1.60 -6.37 -4.49
C PRO A 119 1.81 -7.65 -3.67
N GLU A 120 1.30 -7.66 -2.45
CA GLU A 120 1.45 -8.77 -1.51
C GLU A 120 0.15 -8.98 -0.72
N GLN A 121 -0.16 -10.22 -0.36
CA GLN A 121 -1.29 -10.58 0.51
C GLN A 121 -0.76 -11.26 1.77
N ILE A 122 -1.09 -10.72 2.93
CA ILE A 122 -0.62 -11.24 4.22
C ILE A 122 -1.81 -11.33 5.18
N GLN A 123 -1.84 -12.41 5.96
CA GLN A 123 -2.82 -12.57 7.05
C GLN A 123 -2.34 -11.84 8.31
N PHE A 124 -3.23 -11.05 8.91
CA PHE A 124 -2.99 -10.34 10.16
C PHE A 124 -4.06 -10.64 11.20
N ASN A 125 -3.67 -10.56 12.47
CA ASN A 125 -4.62 -10.49 13.57
C ASN A 125 -5.19 -9.06 13.69
N CYS A 126 -6.40 -8.91 14.21
CA CYS A 126 -7.02 -7.60 14.46
C CYS A 126 -6.17 -6.70 15.38
N SER A 127 -5.35 -7.26 16.26
CA SER A 127 -4.42 -6.49 17.11
C SER A 127 -3.33 -5.77 16.32
N ASP A 128 -2.98 -6.29 15.14
CA ASP A 128 -1.96 -5.74 14.26
C ASP A 128 -2.56 -4.84 13.17
N LEU A 129 -3.87 -4.59 13.23
CA LEU A 129 -4.59 -3.74 12.29
C LEU A 129 -5.16 -2.51 13.00
N ARG A 130 -5.22 -1.41 12.24
CA ARG A 130 -6.00 -0.23 12.62
C ARG A 130 -6.68 0.34 11.38
N ILE A 131 -7.80 1.04 11.57
CA ILE A 131 -8.43 1.76 10.48
C ILE A 131 -7.47 2.81 9.91
N HIS A 132 -7.27 2.76 8.59
CA HIS A 132 -6.44 3.73 7.91
C HIS A 132 -7.09 5.12 7.98
N ARG A 133 -6.30 6.11 8.38
CA ARG A 133 -6.69 7.52 8.38
C ARG A 133 -5.63 8.33 7.66
N LYS A 134 -6.10 9.30 6.88
CA LYS A 134 -5.26 10.29 6.20
C LYS A 134 -5.18 11.54 7.05
N TRP A 135 -3.99 12.13 7.08
CA TRP A 135 -3.74 13.42 7.69
C TRP A 135 -3.63 14.46 6.58
N ASP A 136 -4.57 15.41 6.56
CA ASP A 136 -4.57 16.52 5.60
C ASP A 136 -5.13 17.77 6.26
N GLY A 137 -4.56 18.94 5.94
CA GLY A 137 -5.05 20.22 6.44
C GLY A 137 -5.20 20.33 7.96
N GLY A 138 -4.38 19.60 8.74
CA GLY A 138 -4.44 19.63 10.20
C GLY A 138 -5.54 18.76 10.84
N ARG A 139 -6.18 17.87 10.06
CA ARG A 139 -7.25 16.98 10.54
C ARG A 139 -7.05 15.55 10.07
N TRP A 140 -7.53 14.62 10.89
CA TRP A 140 -7.66 13.21 10.50
C TRP A 140 -8.98 12.97 9.79
N PHE A 141 -8.95 12.17 8.74
CA PHE A 141 -10.16 11.68 8.09
C PHE A 141 -9.97 10.23 7.67
N GLN A 142 -11.04 9.45 7.79
CA GLN A 142 -11.08 8.09 7.28
C GLN A 142 -11.51 8.15 5.81
N PRO A 143 -10.73 7.57 4.87
CA PRO A 143 -11.19 7.44 3.50
C PRO A 143 -12.48 6.62 3.45
N GLN A 144 -13.43 7.04 2.62
CA GLN A 144 -14.63 6.24 2.40
C GLN A 144 -14.21 4.90 1.79
N LYS A 145 -14.92 3.83 2.17
CA LYS A 145 -14.85 2.53 1.50
C LYS A 145 -15.30 2.73 0.05
N GLN A 146 -14.36 3.08 -0.83
CA GLN A 146 -14.58 2.95 -2.27
C GLN A 146 -14.48 1.46 -2.54
N GLY A 147 -15.46 0.86 -3.22
CA GLY A 147 -15.34 -0.53 -3.65
C GLY A 147 -13.95 -0.73 -4.25
N THR A 148 -13.18 -1.68 -3.71
CA THR A 148 -11.76 -1.94 -3.99
C THR A 148 -11.43 -2.02 -5.48
N ALA A 149 -12.45 -2.32 -6.28
CA ALA A 149 -12.49 -2.14 -7.72
C ALA A 149 -11.95 -0.80 -8.23
N GLY A 150 -12.29 0.31 -7.57
CA GLY A 150 -12.03 1.66 -8.08
C GLY A 150 -10.56 2.06 -8.14
N LEU A 151 -9.69 1.48 -7.31
CA LEU A 151 -8.27 1.88 -7.21
C LEU A 151 -7.33 0.89 -7.92
N MET A 152 -7.51 -0.41 -7.73
CA MET A 152 -6.66 -1.43 -8.36
C MET A 152 -7.06 -1.74 -9.79
N PHE A 153 -8.32 -1.53 -10.14
CA PHE A 153 -8.97 -2.03 -11.34
C PHE A 153 -9.80 -0.93 -11.98
N THR A 154 -9.13 0.15 -12.38
CA THR A 154 -9.75 1.27 -13.09
C THR A 154 -10.10 0.89 -14.52
N VAL A 155 -11.17 1.50 -15.05
CA VAL A 155 -11.51 1.41 -16.48
C VAL A 155 -10.28 1.74 -17.35
N GLY A 156 -10.01 0.88 -18.33
CA GLY A 156 -8.84 0.95 -19.22
C GLY A 156 -7.60 0.20 -18.74
N LYS A 157 -7.54 -0.26 -17.49
CA LYS A 157 -6.36 -0.98 -16.97
C LYS A 157 -6.26 -2.40 -17.55
N LYS A 158 -5.04 -2.81 -17.87
CA LYS A 158 -4.70 -4.18 -18.28
C LYS A 158 -4.62 -5.09 -17.06
N VAL A 159 -5.29 -6.23 -17.15
CA VAL A 159 -5.45 -7.21 -16.07
C VAL A 159 -5.37 -8.61 -16.67
N GLU A 160 -5.36 -9.63 -15.83
CA GLU A 160 -5.70 -10.98 -16.25
C GLU A 160 -6.98 -11.45 -15.56
N VAL A 161 -7.77 -12.26 -16.26
CA VAL A 161 -9.07 -12.73 -15.77
C VAL A 161 -9.14 -14.25 -15.87
N SER A 162 -9.66 -14.89 -14.82
CA SER A 162 -9.97 -16.31 -14.82
C SER A 162 -11.41 -16.50 -15.27
N ILE A 163 -11.64 -17.40 -16.21
CA ILE A 163 -12.99 -17.71 -16.71
C ILE A 163 -13.21 -19.19 -16.42
N GLU A 164 -14.04 -19.48 -15.42
CA GLU A 164 -14.46 -20.84 -15.12
C GLU A 164 -15.13 -21.44 -16.38
N ARG A 165 -14.39 -22.29 -17.08
CA ARG A 165 -14.92 -23.23 -18.06
C ARG A 165 -14.78 -24.62 -17.50
N GLU A 166 -15.74 -25.49 -17.84
CA GLU A 166 -15.81 -26.91 -17.48
C GLU A 166 -14.61 -27.78 -17.95
N SER A 167 -13.46 -27.20 -18.32
CA SER A 167 -12.25 -27.92 -18.70
C SER A 167 -10.91 -27.13 -18.65
N LEU A 168 -10.89 -25.87 -18.17
CA LEU A 168 -9.66 -25.05 -18.10
C LEU A 168 -9.60 -24.18 -16.82
N SER A 169 -9.84 -24.80 -15.66
CA SER A 169 -10.00 -24.12 -14.36
C SER A 169 -8.78 -23.32 -13.84
N ASP A 170 -7.64 -23.32 -14.53
CA ASP A 170 -6.41 -22.64 -14.07
C ASP A 170 -5.84 -21.61 -15.07
N CYS A 171 -6.57 -21.21 -16.11
CA CYS A 171 -6.08 -20.28 -17.12
C CYS A 171 -6.50 -18.82 -16.86
N TRP A 172 -5.52 -17.94 -16.69
CA TRP A 172 -5.68 -16.49 -16.60
C TRP A 172 -5.44 -15.85 -17.98
N LEU A 173 -6.42 -15.08 -18.48
CA LEU A 173 -6.37 -14.47 -19.81
C LEU A 173 -6.16 -12.96 -19.72
N PRO A 174 -5.28 -12.38 -20.58
CA PRO A 174 -5.14 -10.93 -20.67
C PRO A 174 -6.48 -10.26 -20.99
N ALA A 175 -6.81 -9.23 -20.23
CA ALA A 175 -8.05 -8.49 -20.37
C ALA A 175 -7.88 -7.00 -20.08
N THR A 176 -8.89 -6.22 -20.44
CA THR A 176 -8.99 -4.79 -20.18
C THR A 176 -10.29 -4.51 -19.46
N ILE A 177 -10.24 -3.70 -18.42
CA ILE A 177 -11.43 -3.31 -17.68
C ILE A 177 -12.23 -2.30 -18.50
N LEU A 178 -13.51 -2.59 -18.74
CA LEU A 178 -14.44 -1.70 -19.42
C LEU A 178 -15.32 -0.92 -18.45
N LYS A 179 -15.71 -1.52 -17.32
CA LYS A 179 -16.59 -0.89 -16.34
C LYS A 179 -16.46 -1.50 -14.96
N ASN A 180 -16.59 -0.67 -13.93
CA ASN A 180 -16.68 -1.07 -12.53
C ASN A 180 -18.13 -0.94 -12.05
N SER A 181 -18.57 -1.86 -11.22
CA SER A 181 -19.89 -1.85 -10.57
C SER A 181 -19.75 -1.73 -9.06
N ASP A 182 -20.80 -1.26 -8.39
CA ASP A 182 -20.81 -1.00 -6.93
C ASP A 182 -20.63 -2.27 -6.07
N ASN A 183 -20.78 -3.45 -6.65
CA ASN A 183 -20.69 -4.75 -5.99
C ASN A 183 -19.36 -5.48 -6.24
N ASN A 184 -18.26 -4.76 -6.49
CA ASN A 184 -16.94 -5.35 -6.78
C ASN A 184 -16.93 -6.31 -7.98
N THR A 185 -17.81 -6.08 -8.95
CA THR A 185 -17.78 -6.77 -10.23
C THR A 185 -17.24 -5.85 -11.32
N PHE A 186 -16.58 -6.46 -12.30
CA PHE A 186 -15.88 -5.80 -13.38
C PHE A 186 -16.37 -6.35 -14.70
N LEU A 187 -16.82 -5.47 -15.58
CA LEU A 187 -16.96 -5.82 -16.98
C LEU A 187 -15.57 -5.75 -17.60
N VAL A 188 -15.07 -6.89 -18.05
CA VAL A 188 -13.74 -7.02 -18.66
C VAL A 188 -13.87 -7.50 -20.10
N GLU A 189 -12.98 -7.01 -20.95
CA GLU A 189 -12.83 -7.45 -22.33
C GLU A 189 -11.54 -8.25 -22.47
N TYR A 190 -11.63 -9.49 -22.94
CA TYR A 190 -10.51 -10.40 -23.07
C TYR A 190 -10.45 -11.01 -24.47
N GLN A 191 -9.26 -11.41 -24.89
CA GLN A 191 -9.03 -12.04 -26.19
C GLN A 191 -8.92 -13.56 -26.01
N GLN A 192 -9.64 -14.34 -26.82
CA GLN A 192 -9.39 -15.77 -26.93
C GLN A 192 -8.49 -16.05 -28.14
N PRO A 193 -7.47 -16.93 -28.01
CA PRO A 193 -6.79 -17.47 -29.17
C PRO A 193 -7.79 -18.29 -29.99
N GLY A 194 -8.19 -17.78 -31.15
CA GLY A 194 -8.99 -18.53 -32.11
C GLY A 194 -8.15 -19.57 -32.85
N THR A 195 -8.82 -20.54 -33.49
CA THR A 195 -8.21 -21.51 -34.41
C THR A 195 -7.81 -20.88 -35.78
N GLY A 196 -7.69 -19.56 -35.88
CA GLY A 196 -7.30 -18.81 -37.08
C GLY A 196 -6.88 -17.37 -36.77
N ASP A 197 -6.52 -16.59 -37.81
CA ASP A 197 -6.00 -15.21 -37.71
C ASP A 197 -7.02 -14.15 -37.23
N GLU A 198 -8.25 -14.55 -36.88
CA GLU A 198 -9.30 -13.63 -36.41
C GLU A 198 -9.25 -13.46 -34.88
N VAL A 199 -8.96 -12.23 -34.44
CA VAL A 199 -8.98 -11.82 -33.03
C VAL A 199 -10.42 -11.61 -32.59
N VAL A 200 -10.98 -12.59 -31.86
CA VAL A 200 -12.32 -12.46 -31.27
C VAL A 200 -12.20 -11.89 -29.85
N LEU A 201 -12.80 -10.72 -29.65
CA LEU A 201 -12.93 -10.08 -28.34
C LEU A 201 -14.21 -10.53 -27.66
N HIS A 202 -14.08 -10.96 -26.41
CA HIS A 202 -15.20 -11.37 -25.57
C HIS A 202 -15.33 -10.44 -24.37
N LYS A 203 -16.56 -10.24 -23.90
CA LYS A 203 -16.85 -9.44 -22.70
C LYS A 203 -17.50 -10.32 -21.65
N VAL A 204 -17.03 -10.23 -20.42
CA VAL A 204 -17.56 -10.98 -19.28
C VAL A 204 -17.62 -10.09 -18.05
N THR A 205 -18.59 -10.33 -17.18
CA THR A 205 -18.61 -9.72 -15.85
C THR A 205 -17.99 -10.70 -14.88
N VAL A 206 -16.91 -10.30 -14.23
CA VAL A 206 -16.18 -11.10 -13.24
C VAL A 206 -16.22 -10.42 -11.89
N ASP A 207 -16.20 -11.18 -10.81
CA ASP A 207 -15.96 -10.64 -9.48
C ASP A 207 -14.45 -10.44 -9.23
N TYR A 208 -14.13 -9.87 -8.07
CA TYR A 208 -12.75 -9.64 -7.64
C TYR A 208 -11.87 -10.90 -7.57
N PHE A 209 -12.45 -12.09 -7.35
CA PHE A 209 -11.67 -13.34 -7.26
C PHE A 209 -11.22 -13.86 -8.62
N HIS A 210 -11.84 -13.37 -9.70
CA HIS A 210 -11.59 -13.77 -11.08
C HIS A 210 -10.83 -12.71 -11.88
N ILE A 211 -10.21 -11.73 -11.21
CA ILE A 211 -9.42 -10.66 -11.82
C ILE A 211 -8.13 -10.41 -11.01
N ARG A 212 -6.99 -10.30 -11.68
CA ARG A 212 -5.69 -9.99 -11.06
C ARG A 212 -4.91 -8.98 -11.90
N PRO A 213 -3.94 -8.25 -11.34
CA PRO A 213 -3.05 -7.40 -12.12
C PRO A 213 -2.34 -8.20 -13.22
N SER A 214 -2.06 -7.58 -14.36
CA SER A 214 -1.17 -8.20 -15.35
C SER A 214 0.20 -8.47 -14.71
N PRO A 215 0.79 -9.66 -14.90
CA PRO A 215 2.15 -9.95 -14.44
C PRO A 215 3.10 -8.86 -14.96
N PRO A 216 4.07 -8.40 -14.16
CA PRO A 216 5.05 -7.44 -14.63
C PRO A 216 5.74 -8.00 -15.87
N HIS A 217 5.75 -7.22 -16.96
CA HIS A 217 6.39 -7.66 -18.19
C HIS A 217 7.89 -7.83 -17.94
N LEU A 218 8.43 -9.02 -18.24
CA LEU A 218 9.86 -9.34 -18.13
C LEU A 218 10.80 -8.33 -18.84
N LYS A 219 10.28 -7.50 -19.75
CA LYS A 219 11.04 -6.45 -20.44
C LYS A 219 11.38 -5.25 -19.55
N ASP A 220 10.63 -5.02 -18.46
CA ASP A 220 10.91 -3.91 -17.53
C ASP A 220 12.10 -4.20 -16.62
N LEU A 221 12.54 -5.47 -16.53
CA LEU A 221 13.71 -5.89 -15.75
C LEU A 221 15.02 -5.79 -16.55
N GLU A 222 14.96 -5.71 -17.89
CA GLU A 222 16.17 -5.56 -18.72
C GLU A 222 16.57 -4.09 -18.90
N SER A 223 15.67 -3.13 -18.70
CA SER A 223 16.03 -1.69 -18.72
C SER A 223 16.80 -1.22 -17.48
N THR A 224 16.91 -2.04 -16.42
CA THR A 224 17.72 -1.75 -15.23
C THR A 224 19.15 -2.30 -15.31
N LYS A 225 19.53 -2.98 -16.41
CA LYS A 225 20.91 -3.44 -16.65
C LYS A 225 21.65 -2.60 -17.68
N THR A 226 21.75 -1.30 -17.48
CA THR A 226 22.86 -0.52 -18.05
C THR A 226 23.07 0.69 -17.15
N LEU A 227 24.08 0.60 -16.27
CA LEU A 227 24.95 1.67 -15.77
C LEU A 227 25.73 1.10 -14.57
N PHE A 228 26.71 0.26 -14.87
CA PHE A 228 27.90 0.10 -14.02
C PHE A 228 29.10 0.32 -14.92
N PHE A 229 29.77 1.46 -14.73
CA PHE A 229 31.21 1.59 -14.94
C PHE A 229 31.82 1.82 -13.56
#